data_AF-A0A7V2Z0F9-F1
#
_entry.id   AF-A0A7V2Z0F9-F1
#
_cell.length_a   1.000
_cell.length_b   1.000
_cell.length_c   1.000
_cell.angle_alpha   90.00
_cell.angle_beta   90.00
_cell.angle_gamma   90.00
#
_symmetry.space_group_name_H-M   'P 1'
#
loop_
_entity.id
_entity.type
_entity.pdbx_description
1 polymer ?
#
loop_
_entity_poly.entity_id
_entity_poly.type
_entity_poly.pdbx_seq_one_letter_code
_entity_poly.pdbx_strand_id
1 'polypeptide(L)'
;MNRTSFSLFMTAVLLGLGGCSSAPGPKKEAAPKKPVEPVTGQSGIFQMYQVARTWAKDAMLLKVDNLDIPEAKSQPGKYGAWRATFVSLEKKQKRDYMYAVADSEGGIIKGARAGSESLYAANPQVRPISIQDVKIDTPAALEEALKNKEVKAFADKNPDEPVQFILEWTGQTAEPCWRVFWGPTLSTAKANVWISSKTGKFVKKGR
;
A
#
# COMPACT_ATOMS: atom_id res chain seq x y z
N MET A 1 -64.28 -49.12 -12.15
CA MET A 1 -64.39 -49.20 -13.63
C MET A 1 -63.09 -48.66 -14.21
N ASN A 2 -62.07 -49.49 -14.48
CA ASN A 2 -61.86 -50.35 -15.68
C ASN A 2 -61.70 -49.49 -16.95
N ARG A 3 -60.63 -49.49 -17.78
CA ARG A 3 -59.55 -50.45 -18.15
C ARG A 3 -58.48 -49.69 -18.98
N THR A 4 -57.17 -49.74 -18.68
CA THR A 4 -56.08 -50.65 -19.15
C THR A 4 -55.78 -50.72 -20.67
N SER A 5 -54.55 -50.35 -21.07
CA SER A 5 -53.57 -51.06 -21.96
C SER A 5 -52.30 -50.19 -22.03
N PHE A 6 -51.07 -50.53 -21.61
CA PHE A 6 -50.16 -51.71 -21.68
C PHE A 6 -49.29 -51.79 -22.95
N SER A 7 -48.00 -51.41 -22.79
CA SER A 7 -46.80 -51.83 -23.54
C SER A 7 -45.65 -50.93 -23.04
N LEU A 8 -44.77 -51.32 -22.12
CA LEU A 8 -43.82 -52.43 -22.07
C LEU A 8 -42.89 -52.50 -23.29
N PHE A 9 -41.78 -51.79 -23.24
CA PHE A 9 -40.49 -52.30 -23.73
C PHE A 9 -39.38 -51.92 -22.73
N MET A 10 -38.69 -52.96 -22.30
CA MET A 10 -37.65 -53.02 -21.28
C MET A 10 -36.29 -53.15 -22.00
N THR A 11 -35.21 -52.79 -21.29
CA THR A 11 -33.77 -53.10 -21.56
C THR A 11 -33.12 -52.21 -22.64
N ALA A 12 -31.91 -51.65 -22.50
CA ALA A 12 -30.77 -52.08 -21.70
C ALA A 12 -29.84 -50.91 -21.30
N VAL A 13 -29.29 -51.06 -20.09
CA VAL A 13 -28.10 -50.37 -19.60
C VAL A 13 -26.90 -50.82 -20.43
N LEU A 14 -26.16 -49.87 -21.01
CA LEU A 14 -24.80 -50.09 -21.50
C LEU A 14 -23.86 -49.09 -20.83
N LEU A 15 -23.05 -49.67 -19.93
CA LEU A 15 -21.88 -49.09 -19.29
C LEU A 15 -20.88 -48.61 -20.35
N GLY A 16 -20.60 -47.31 -20.34
CA GLY A 16 -19.47 -46.70 -21.03
C GLY A 16 -18.49 -46.10 -20.02
N LEU A 17 -17.75 -46.94 -19.30
CA LEU A 17 -16.56 -46.54 -18.55
C LEU A 17 -15.44 -46.23 -19.55
N GLY A 18 -15.50 -45.06 -20.17
CA GLY A 18 -14.40 -44.46 -20.90
C GLY A 18 -13.44 -43.79 -19.93
N GLY A 19 -12.47 -44.55 -19.41
CA GLY A 19 -11.33 -44.00 -18.69
C GLY A 19 -10.50 -43.11 -19.61
N CYS A 20 -10.68 -41.79 -19.50
CA CYS A 20 -9.71 -40.84 -20.02
C CYS A 20 -8.68 -40.57 -18.92
N SER A 21 -7.64 -41.41 -18.89
CA SER A 21 -6.41 -41.13 -18.19
C SER A 21 -5.80 -39.87 -18.83
N SER A 22 -6.00 -38.72 -18.19
CA SER A 22 -5.20 -37.53 -18.46
C SER A 22 -4.19 -37.39 -17.33
N ALA A 23 -2.96 -37.79 -17.63
CA ALA A 23 -1.78 -37.51 -16.85
C ALA A 23 -1.70 -36.01 -16.50
N PRO A 24 -1.04 -35.62 -15.38
CA PRO A 24 -0.86 -34.22 -15.05
C PRO A 24 -0.11 -33.55 -16.21
N GLY A 25 -0.79 -32.62 -16.89
CA GLY A 25 -0.15 -31.80 -17.90
C GLY A 25 1.08 -31.11 -17.32
N PRO A 26 2.13 -30.89 -18.12
CA PRO A 26 3.38 -30.30 -17.65
C PRO A 26 3.08 -29.00 -16.90
N LYS A 27 3.63 -28.89 -15.67
CA LYS A 27 3.64 -27.65 -14.89
C LYS A 27 4.09 -26.55 -15.84
N LYS A 28 3.17 -25.65 -16.15
CA LYS A 28 3.47 -24.40 -16.84
C LYS A 28 4.46 -23.68 -15.94
N GLU A 29 5.75 -23.76 -16.27
CA GLU A 29 6.75 -22.91 -15.65
C GLU A 29 6.23 -21.48 -15.75
N ALA A 30 6.04 -20.87 -14.57
CA ALA A 30 5.63 -19.50 -14.50
C ALA A 30 6.67 -18.69 -15.28
N ALA A 31 6.24 -18.09 -16.39
CA ALA A 31 7.06 -17.14 -17.13
C ALA A 31 7.67 -16.15 -16.11
N PRO A 32 8.97 -15.81 -16.23
CA PRO A 32 9.63 -14.94 -15.27
C PRO A 32 8.78 -13.69 -15.08
N LYS A 33 8.24 -13.49 -13.87
CA LYS A 33 7.42 -12.33 -13.54
C LYS A 33 8.29 -11.11 -13.84
N LYS A 34 7.90 -10.32 -14.85
CA LYS A 34 8.56 -9.02 -15.10
C LYS A 34 8.57 -8.25 -13.78
N PRO A 35 9.70 -7.63 -13.39
CA PRO A 35 9.76 -6.82 -12.19
C PRO A 35 8.62 -5.81 -12.22
N VAL A 36 7.79 -5.80 -11.17
CA VAL A 36 6.65 -4.88 -11.14
C VAL A 36 7.18 -3.50 -10.77
N GLU A 37 6.73 -2.48 -11.50
CA GLU A 37 7.18 -1.12 -11.26
C GLU A 37 6.67 -0.61 -9.90
N PRO A 38 7.56 -0.07 -9.04
CA PRO A 38 7.14 0.56 -7.80
C PRO A 38 6.40 1.87 -8.10
N VAL A 39 5.53 2.29 -7.18
CA VAL A 39 4.73 3.52 -7.32
C VAL A 39 5.09 4.56 -6.27
N THR A 40 4.72 5.81 -6.54
CA THR A 40 4.93 6.93 -5.63
C THR A 40 3.96 6.92 -4.45
N GLY A 41 4.24 7.76 -3.43
CA GLY A 41 3.39 7.91 -2.25
C GLY A 41 1.97 8.35 -2.59
N GLN A 42 1.81 9.39 -3.42
CA GLN A 42 0.48 9.83 -3.84
C GLN A 42 -0.28 8.75 -4.62
N SER A 43 0.41 7.99 -5.46
CA SER A 43 -0.22 6.89 -6.20
C SER A 43 -0.77 5.83 -5.25
N GLY A 44 0.02 5.42 -4.24
CA GLY A 44 -0.43 4.49 -3.20
C GLY A 44 -1.59 5.05 -2.36
N ILE A 45 -1.49 6.33 -1.95
CA ILE A 45 -2.55 7.03 -1.23
C ILE A 45 -3.85 7.04 -2.02
N PHE A 46 -3.80 7.36 -3.32
CA PHE A 46 -4.98 7.44 -4.17
C PHE A 46 -5.71 6.10 -4.26
N GLN A 47 -4.96 5.00 -4.46
CA GLN A 47 -5.51 3.64 -4.50
C GLN A 47 -6.19 3.26 -3.17
N MET A 48 -5.55 3.56 -2.04
CA MET A 48 -6.15 3.29 -0.73
C MET A 48 -7.32 4.21 -0.42
N TYR A 49 -7.27 5.48 -0.86
CA TYR A 49 -8.32 6.46 -0.61
C TYR A 49 -9.62 6.10 -1.30
N GLN A 50 -9.57 5.57 -2.53
CA GLN A 50 -10.76 5.07 -3.23
C GLN A 50 -11.51 4.03 -2.39
N VAL A 51 -10.79 3.09 -1.77
CA VAL A 51 -11.38 2.09 -0.89
C VAL A 51 -11.82 2.71 0.44
N ALA A 52 -11.03 3.60 1.04
CA ALA A 52 -11.39 4.26 2.28
C ALA A 52 -12.68 5.09 2.19
N ARG A 53 -12.95 5.67 1.01
CA ARG A 53 -14.17 6.43 0.73
C ARG A 53 -15.44 5.60 0.65
N THR A 54 -15.33 4.30 0.39
CA THR A 54 -16.49 3.38 0.47
C THR A 54 -16.80 3.01 1.92
N TRP A 55 -15.77 2.98 2.79
CA TRP A 55 -15.93 2.81 4.23
C TRP A 55 -16.50 4.04 4.92
N ALA A 56 -15.96 5.23 4.64
CA ALA A 56 -16.42 6.49 5.24
C ALA A 56 -16.34 7.67 4.26
N LYS A 57 -17.46 8.38 4.10
CA LYS A 57 -17.57 9.58 3.25
C LYS A 57 -16.90 10.82 3.83
N ASP A 58 -16.36 10.76 5.03
CA ASP A 58 -15.55 11.79 5.66
C ASP A 58 -14.10 11.30 5.88
N ALA A 59 -13.70 10.20 5.25
CA ALA A 59 -12.35 9.64 5.42
C ALA A 59 -11.27 10.70 5.16
N MET A 60 -10.46 10.95 6.19
CA MET A 60 -9.26 11.77 6.14
C MET A 60 -8.04 10.91 6.39
N LEU A 61 -6.90 11.31 5.84
CA LEU A 61 -5.66 10.59 6.05
C LEU A 61 -5.10 10.91 7.45
N LEU A 62 -4.50 9.96 8.15
CA LEU A 62 -3.85 10.20 9.44
C LEU A 62 -2.33 10.01 9.35
N LYS A 63 -1.90 8.98 8.62
CA LYS A 63 -0.49 8.65 8.41
C LYS A 63 -0.34 7.81 7.14
N VAL A 64 0.80 7.94 6.45
CA VAL A 64 1.22 7.04 5.36
C VAL A 64 2.67 6.64 5.58
N ASP A 65 3.00 5.39 5.30
CA ASP A 65 4.38 4.90 5.24
C ASP A 65 4.56 3.93 4.08
N ASN A 66 5.78 3.84 3.55
CA ASN A 66 6.13 2.90 2.49
C ASN A 66 6.53 1.54 3.07
N LEU A 67 6.45 0.50 2.23
CA LEU A 67 6.98 -0.82 2.52
C LEU A 67 7.74 -1.34 1.30
N ASP A 68 8.91 -1.91 1.55
CA ASP A 68 9.65 -2.66 0.55
C ASP A 68 9.06 -4.08 0.40
N ILE A 69 8.89 -4.52 -0.84
CA ILE A 69 8.50 -5.89 -1.19
C ILE A 69 9.49 -6.46 -2.21
N PRO A 70 9.82 -7.76 -2.18
CA PRO A 70 10.81 -8.36 -3.08
C PRO A 70 10.46 -8.23 -4.57
N GLU A 71 9.17 -8.24 -4.92
CA GLU A 71 8.67 -8.28 -6.30
C GLU A 71 8.75 -6.93 -7.03
N ALA A 72 8.97 -5.85 -6.28
CA ALA A 72 9.05 -4.50 -6.80
C ALA A 72 10.19 -3.74 -6.13
N LYS A 73 11.38 -3.83 -6.73
CA LYS A 73 12.58 -3.12 -6.28
C LYS A 73 12.28 -1.63 -6.15
N SER A 74 12.57 -1.05 -4.98
CA SER A 74 12.39 0.38 -4.74
C SER A 74 13.27 1.23 -5.67
N GLN A 75 12.73 2.39 -6.02
CA GLN A 75 13.41 3.44 -6.78
C GLN A 75 13.34 4.73 -5.98
N PRO A 76 14.13 5.77 -6.30
CA PRO A 76 14.09 7.05 -5.57
C PRO A 76 12.65 7.59 -5.43
N GLY A 77 12.13 7.53 -4.20
CA GLY A 77 10.77 7.97 -3.86
C GLY A 77 9.64 7.05 -4.36
N LYS A 78 9.91 5.81 -4.78
CA LYS A 78 8.89 4.84 -5.23
C LYS A 78 9.08 3.49 -4.56
N TYR A 79 7.97 2.89 -4.12
CA TYR A 79 7.96 1.60 -3.42
C TYR A 79 6.88 0.67 -3.96
N GLY A 80 7.09 -0.63 -3.74
CA GLY A 80 6.15 -1.66 -4.15
C GLY A 80 4.90 -1.74 -3.28
N ALA A 81 4.95 -1.22 -2.05
CA ALA A 81 3.77 -1.16 -1.20
C ALA A 81 3.73 0.12 -0.35
N TRP A 82 2.51 0.49 0.04
CA TRP A 82 2.20 1.64 0.86
C TRP A 82 1.14 1.25 1.89
N ARG A 83 1.27 1.75 3.11
CA ARG A 83 0.27 1.63 4.16
C ARG A 83 -0.21 3.02 4.53
N ALA A 84 -1.51 3.13 4.77
CA ALA A 84 -2.12 4.36 5.23
C ALA A 84 -3.14 4.08 6.33
N THR A 85 -3.16 4.92 7.36
CA THR A 85 -4.27 4.96 8.31
C THR A 85 -5.22 6.07 7.90
N PHE A 86 -6.49 5.74 7.71
CA PHE A 86 -7.56 6.72 7.52
C PHE A 86 -8.41 6.82 8.76
N VAL A 87 -9.01 7.99 8.97
CA VAL A 87 -9.89 8.29 10.09
C VAL A 87 -11.21 8.86 9.59
N SER A 88 -12.29 8.50 10.27
CA SER A 88 -13.61 9.11 10.14
C SER A 88 -13.96 9.76 11.47
N LEU A 89 -14.18 11.07 11.44
CA LEU A 89 -14.58 11.84 12.63
C LEU A 89 -16.04 11.58 12.97
N GLU A 90 -16.88 11.35 11.96
CA GLU A 90 -18.28 10.97 12.13
C GLU A 90 -18.42 9.60 12.82
N LYS A 91 -17.64 8.61 12.38
CA LYS A 91 -17.64 7.27 12.98
C LYS A 91 -16.83 7.18 14.28
N LYS A 92 -15.94 8.16 14.55
CA LYS A 92 -14.94 8.11 15.63
C LYS A 92 -14.08 6.84 15.56
N GLN A 93 -13.74 6.44 14.34
CA GLN A 93 -12.96 5.24 14.04
C GLN A 93 -11.78 5.59 13.14
N LYS A 94 -10.72 4.80 13.27
CA LYS A 94 -9.63 4.76 12.30
C LYS A 94 -9.51 3.35 11.73
N ARG A 95 -9.01 3.25 10.51
CA ARG A 95 -8.83 2.00 9.80
C ARG A 95 -7.55 2.04 8.99
N ASP A 96 -6.78 0.96 9.08
CA ASP A 96 -5.56 0.82 8.29
C ASP A 96 -5.88 0.26 6.92
N TYR A 97 -5.11 0.68 5.93
CA TYR A 97 -5.19 0.25 4.55
C TYR A 97 -3.80 -0.04 4.03
N MET A 98 -3.71 -0.98 3.11
CA MET A 98 -2.48 -1.31 2.42
C MET A 98 -2.75 -1.40 0.93
N TYR A 99 -1.85 -0.82 0.14
CA TYR A 99 -1.78 -1.01 -1.31
C TYR A 99 -0.45 -1.65 -1.66
N ALA A 100 -0.48 -2.68 -2.51
CA ALA A 100 0.73 -3.26 -3.09
C ALA A 100 0.61 -3.42 -4.60
N VAL A 101 1.71 -3.28 -5.32
CA VAL A 101 1.76 -3.43 -6.79
C VAL A 101 1.77 -4.90 -7.23
N ALA A 102 2.17 -5.80 -6.34
CA ALA A 102 2.30 -7.24 -6.55
C ALA A 102 1.89 -8.03 -5.31
N ASP A 103 1.62 -9.33 -5.50
CA ASP A 103 1.55 -10.28 -4.40
C ASP A 103 2.98 -10.58 -3.91
N SER A 104 3.15 -10.66 -2.59
CA SER A 104 4.43 -10.99 -1.94
C SER A 104 4.21 -12.09 -0.91
N GLU A 105 5.25 -12.86 -0.65
CA GLU A 105 5.31 -13.75 0.51
C GLU A 105 5.07 -12.96 1.81
N GLY A 106 4.41 -13.57 2.79
CA GLY A 106 4.02 -12.90 4.04
C GLY A 106 2.61 -12.29 4.05
N GLY A 107 1.76 -12.61 3.07
CA GLY A 107 0.34 -12.23 3.06
C GLY A 107 0.03 -10.84 2.51
N ILE A 108 1.01 -10.21 1.85
CA ILE A 108 0.77 -9.00 1.06
C ILE A 108 0.22 -9.44 -0.29
N ILE A 109 -0.93 -8.92 -0.66
CA ILE A 109 -1.61 -9.26 -1.90
C ILE A 109 -1.63 -7.98 -2.76
N LYS A 110 -1.73 -8.08 -4.08
CA LYS A 110 -1.77 -6.95 -5.02
C LYS A 110 -3.07 -6.15 -4.93
N GLY A 111 -3.00 -4.82 -4.94
CA GLY A 111 -4.14 -3.91 -4.87
C GLY A 111 -4.38 -3.33 -3.48
N ALA A 112 -5.36 -2.43 -3.37
CA ALA A 112 -5.72 -1.76 -2.12
C ALA A 112 -6.65 -2.64 -1.26
N ARG A 113 -6.39 -2.67 0.05
CA ARG A 113 -7.14 -3.48 1.03
C ARG A 113 -7.36 -2.71 2.30
N ALA A 114 -8.51 -2.97 2.90
CA ALA A 114 -8.82 -2.50 4.23
C ALA A 114 -8.39 -3.54 5.27
N GLY A 115 -7.68 -3.10 6.29
CA GLY A 115 -7.38 -3.86 7.50
C GLY A 115 -8.47 -3.70 8.55
N SER A 116 -8.08 -3.88 9.81
CA SER A 116 -8.99 -3.79 10.96
C SER A 116 -9.35 -2.35 11.32
N GLU A 117 -10.55 -2.19 11.87
CA GLU A 117 -11.01 -0.93 12.46
C GLU A 117 -10.60 -0.84 13.93
N SER A 118 -10.36 0.38 14.40
CA SER A 118 -10.15 0.66 15.82
C SER A 118 -10.72 2.03 16.17
N LEU A 119 -10.93 2.28 17.47
CA LEU A 119 -11.40 3.57 17.94
C LEU A 119 -10.39 4.67 17.60
N TYR A 120 -10.92 5.82 17.20
CA TYR A 120 -10.15 7.04 17.04
C TYR A 120 -10.47 8.01 18.18
N ALA A 121 -9.42 8.39 18.91
CA ALA A 121 -9.44 9.52 19.82
C ALA A 121 -8.59 10.63 19.23
N ALA A 122 -9.14 11.85 19.19
CA ALA A 122 -8.41 13.01 18.69
C ALA A 122 -7.15 13.24 19.54
N ASN A 123 -6.02 13.47 18.88
CA ASN A 123 -4.72 13.69 19.52
C ASN A 123 -4.08 14.97 18.95
N PRO A 124 -3.77 15.99 19.79
CA PRO A 124 -3.11 17.20 19.31
C PRO A 124 -1.75 16.96 18.63
N GLN A 125 -1.10 15.84 18.95
CA GLN A 125 0.20 15.42 18.42
C GLN A 125 0.11 14.70 17.07
N VAL A 126 -1.08 14.24 16.65
CA VAL A 126 -1.28 13.57 15.34
C VAL A 126 -2.63 13.98 14.78
N ARG A 127 -2.59 14.80 13.73
CA ARG A 127 -3.77 15.44 13.16
C ARG A 127 -4.18 14.77 11.85
N PRO A 128 -5.49 14.66 11.57
CA PRO A 128 -5.97 14.27 10.25
C PRO A 128 -5.49 15.25 9.17
N ILE A 129 -5.17 14.72 8.00
CA ILE A 129 -4.64 15.38 6.83
C ILE A 129 -5.72 15.33 5.74
N SER A 130 -6.03 16.48 5.16
CA SER A 130 -6.84 16.52 3.95
C SER A 130 -6.03 15.98 2.78
N ILE A 131 -6.62 15.11 1.95
CA ILE A 131 -5.96 14.63 0.72
C ILE A 131 -5.54 15.78 -0.19
N GLN A 132 -6.27 16.90 -0.17
CA GLN A 132 -5.96 18.10 -0.95
C GLN A 132 -4.68 18.83 -0.48
N ASP A 133 -4.22 18.56 0.74
CA ASP A 133 -2.96 19.12 1.25
C ASP A 133 -1.74 18.29 0.82
N VAL A 134 -1.93 17.10 0.27
CA VAL A 134 -0.85 16.25 -0.25
C VAL A 134 -0.63 16.56 -1.72
N LYS A 135 0.00 17.70 -2.01
CA LYS A 135 0.27 18.19 -3.38
C LYS A 135 1.61 17.73 -3.93
N ILE A 136 2.55 17.47 -3.05
CA ILE A 136 3.92 17.07 -3.37
C ILE A 136 4.06 15.58 -3.12
N ASP A 137 4.67 14.90 -4.08
CA ASP A 137 4.89 13.46 -4.04
C ASP A 137 6.30 13.12 -3.53
N THR A 138 6.51 11.84 -3.23
CA THR A 138 7.73 11.34 -2.59
C THR A 138 9.01 11.51 -3.42
N PRO A 139 9.03 11.41 -4.76
CA PRO A 139 10.24 11.73 -5.52
C PRO A 139 10.66 13.20 -5.40
N ALA A 140 9.70 14.13 -5.47
CA ALA A 140 9.98 15.57 -5.33
C ALA A 140 10.38 15.92 -3.88
N ALA A 141 9.77 15.27 -2.89
CA ALA A 141 10.18 15.42 -1.50
C ALA A 141 11.62 14.93 -1.26
N LEU A 142 12.01 13.82 -1.89
CA LEU A 142 13.39 13.31 -1.82
C LEU A 142 14.38 14.26 -2.48
N GLU A 143 14.05 14.78 -3.65
CA GLU A 143 14.89 15.74 -4.36
C GLU A 143 15.15 16.99 -3.49
N GLU A 144 14.10 17.54 -2.88
CA GLU A 144 14.23 18.67 -1.96
C GLU A 144 15.07 18.30 -0.72
N ALA A 145 14.84 17.13 -0.14
CA ALA A 145 15.60 16.67 1.02
C ALA A 145 17.11 16.62 0.73
N LEU A 146 17.50 16.19 -0.46
CA LEU A 146 18.89 16.12 -0.92
C LEU A 146 19.51 17.48 -1.26
N LYS A 147 18.76 18.59 -1.25
CA LYS A 147 19.34 19.94 -1.33
C LYS A 147 19.95 20.38 0.00
N ASN A 148 19.58 19.75 1.12
CA ASN A 148 20.22 20.00 2.40
C ASN A 148 21.64 19.41 2.39
N LYS A 149 22.66 20.26 2.58
CA LYS A 149 24.08 19.88 2.46
C LYS A 149 24.50 18.73 3.38
N GLU A 150 24.01 18.72 4.62
CA GLU A 150 24.35 17.69 5.61
C GLU A 150 23.72 16.34 5.24
N VAL A 151 22.46 16.37 4.83
CA VAL A 151 21.74 15.18 4.37
C VAL A 151 22.38 14.63 3.11
N LYS A 152 22.72 15.49 2.14
CA LYS A 152 23.42 15.09 0.92
C LYS A 152 24.77 14.46 1.24
N ALA A 153 25.58 15.11 2.08
CA ALA A 153 26.88 14.57 2.47
C ALA A 153 26.75 13.22 3.20
N PHE A 154 25.68 13.04 3.99
CA PHE A 154 25.36 11.75 4.60
C PHE A 154 24.96 10.70 3.54
N ALA A 155 24.03 11.03 2.64
CA ALA A 155 23.54 10.12 1.61
C ALA A 155 24.64 9.69 0.64
N ASP A 156 25.50 10.61 0.20
CA ASP A 156 26.63 10.33 -0.69
C ASP A 156 27.66 9.38 -0.02
N LYS A 157 27.79 9.42 1.31
CA LYS A 157 28.66 8.52 2.09
C LYS A 157 28.03 7.17 2.42
N ASN A 158 26.70 7.07 2.33
CA ASN A 158 25.94 5.88 2.71
C ASN A 158 24.92 5.53 1.60
N PRO A 159 25.38 5.19 0.37
CA PRO A 159 24.49 4.98 -0.78
C PRO A 159 23.54 3.79 -0.62
N ASP A 160 23.92 2.81 0.22
CA ASP A 160 23.13 1.61 0.50
C ASP A 160 22.14 1.79 1.67
N GLU A 161 22.17 2.95 2.35
CA GLU A 161 21.26 3.23 3.46
C GLU A 161 19.83 3.37 2.91
N PRO A 162 18.86 2.60 3.42
CA PRO A 162 17.50 2.66 2.92
C PRO A 162 16.91 4.04 3.17
N VAL A 163 16.42 4.67 2.11
CA VAL A 163 15.56 5.84 2.21
C VAL A 163 14.14 5.36 2.46
N GLN A 164 13.41 6.06 3.30
CA GLN A 164 12.03 5.73 3.68
C GLN A 164 11.24 7.03 3.88
N PHE A 165 9.91 6.93 3.84
CA PHE A 165 8.98 8.06 3.84
C PHE A 165 7.86 7.83 4.84
N ILE A 166 7.55 8.86 5.60
CA ILE A 166 6.31 8.94 6.37
C ILE A 166 5.61 10.26 6.04
N LEU A 167 4.33 10.22 5.64
CA LEU A 167 3.48 11.41 5.64
C LEU A 167 2.74 11.49 6.95
N GLU A 168 2.93 12.59 7.67
CA GLU A 168 2.22 12.84 8.93
C GLU A 168 2.05 14.34 9.18
N TRP A 169 1.05 14.68 9.98
CA TRP A 169 0.89 16.02 10.54
C TRP A 169 0.93 15.91 12.06
N THR A 170 2.07 16.26 12.64
CA THR A 170 2.28 16.16 14.08
C THR A 170 2.51 17.52 14.71
N GLY A 171 2.57 17.55 16.05
CA GLY A 171 2.94 18.77 16.79
C GLY A 171 4.34 19.31 16.46
N GLN A 172 5.14 18.58 15.68
CA GLN A 172 6.48 19.02 15.25
C GLN A 172 6.49 19.99 14.06
N THR A 173 5.37 20.10 13.34
CA THR A 173 5.22 20.91 12.12
C THR A 173 3.89 21.64 12.11
N ALA A 174 3.84 22.83 11.51
CA ALA A 174 2.59 23.59 11.38
C ALA A 174 1.62 23.00 10.34
N GLU A 175 2.13 22.15 9.44
CA GLU A 175 1.42 21.58 8.30
C GLU A 175 1.82 20.11 8.05
N PRO A 176 1.04 19.34 7.27
CA PRO A 176 1.40 17.98 6.90
C PRO A 176 2.69 17.94 6.08
N CYS A 177 3.59 17.03 6.45
CA CYS A 177 4.91 16.92 5.86
C CYS A 177 5.26 15.48 5.53
N TRP A 178 5.98 15.29 4.42
CA TRP A 178 6.77 14.10 4.19
C TRP A 178 8.00 14.17 5.08
N ARG A 179 8.09 13.29 6.07
CA ARG A 179 9.34 12.97 6.74
C ARG A 179 10.12 12.00 5.85
N VAL A 180 11.23 12.46 5.29
CA VAL A 180 12.19 11.65 4.53
C VAL A 180 13.30 11.26 5.47
N PHE A 181 13.61 9.97 5.59
CA PHE A 181 14.62 9.49 6.51
C PHE A 181 15.48 8.37 5.91
N TRP A 182 16.71 8.28 6.41
CA TRP A 182 17.70 7.29 6.03
C TRP A 182 17.92 6.33 7.20
N GLY A 183 17.45 5.11 7.02
CA GLY A 183 17.46 4.03 8.01
C GLY A 183 16.30 3.07 7.84
N PRO A 184 16.41 1.85 8.36
CA PRO A 184 15.38 0.83 8.20
C PRO A 184 14.10 1.18 8.97
N THR A 185 14.22 1.94 10.06
CA THR A 185 13.09 2.47 10.81
C THR A 185 13.37 3.90 11.22
N LEU A 186 12.33 4.67 11.52
CA LEU A 186 12.49 6.03 12.01
C LEU A 186 13.30 6.11 13.31
N SER A 187 13.16 5.14 14.22
CA SER A 187 13.87 5.13 15.51
C SER A 187 15.36 4.83 15.39
N THR A 188 15.77 4.20 14.29
CA THR A 188 17.17 3.86 13.98
C THR A 188 17.72 4.72 12.85
N ALA A 189 16.94 5.69 12.37
CA ALA A 189 17.33 6.56 11.28
C ALA A 189 18.50 7.43 11.68
N LYS A 190 19.51 7.48 10.81
CA LYS A 190 20.73 8.27 11.02
C LYS A 190 20.58 9.71 10.56
N ALA A 191 19.64 9.95 9.66
CA ALA A 191 19.27 11.28 9.18
C ALA A 191 17.77 11.31 8.87
N ASN A 192 17.09 12.40 9.21
CA ASN A 192 15.73 12.65 8.76
C ASN A 192 15.45 14.14 8.59
N VAL A 193 14.57 14.47 7.65
CA VAL A 193 14.13 15.84 7.37
C VAL A 193 12.65 15.86 7.07
N TRP A 194 12.07 17.04 7.20
CA TRP A 194 10.66 17.29 6.94
C TRP A 194 10.50 18.19 5.73
N ILE A 195 9.74 17.71 4.76
CA ILE A 195 9.41 18.44 3.53
C ILE A 195 7.90 18.66 3.50
N SER A 196 7.49 19.89 3.24
CA SER A 196 6.07 20.25 3.16
C SER A 196 5.37 19.42 2.10
N SER A 197 4.31 18.71 2.47
CA SER A 197 3.48 17.99 1.49
C SER A 197 2.65 18.92 0.61
N LYS A 198 2.52 20.20 1.01
CA LYS A 198 1.76 21.24 0.30
C LYS A 198 2.60 22.04 -0.68
N THR A 199 3.81 22.42 -0.26
CA THR A 199 4.66 23.39 -0.99
C THR A 199 5.95 22.79 -1.50
N GLY A 200 6.38 21.65 -0.94
CA GLY A 200 7.59 20.96 -1.36
C GLY A 200 8.86 21.58 -0.81
N LYS A 201 8.72 22.56 0.08
CA LYS A 201 9.83 23.24 0.74
C LYS A 201 10.32 22.44 1.93
N PHE A 202 11.62 22.51 2.18
CA PHE A 202 12.21 22.10 3.45
C PHE A 202 11.57 22.85 4.62
N VAL A 203 11.14 22.11 5.64
CA VAL A 203 10.51 22.66 6.85
C VAL A 203 11.50 22.67 8.01
N LYS A 204 12.12 21.52 8.29
CA LYS A 204 13.10 21.37 9.37
C LYS A 204 13.90 20.08 9.24
N LYS A 205 15.05 20.07 9.90
CA LYS A 205 15.79 18.84 10.17
C LYS A 205 15.14 18.09 11.33
N GLY A 206 15.14 16.77 11.26
CA GLY A 206 14.86 15.92 12.41
C GLY A 206 16.00 15.89 13.41
N ARG A 207 15.71 15.41 14.61
CA ARG A 207 16.74 14.95 15.53
C ARG A 207 17.15 13.53 15.16
#